data_AF-A0A5M8QPX6-F1
#
_entry.id   AF-A0A5M8QPX6-F1
#
_cell.length_a   1.000
_cell.length_b   1.000
_cell.length_c   1.000
_cell.angle_alpha   90.00
_cell.angle_beta   90.00
_cell.angle_gamma   90.00
#
_symmetry.space_group_name_H-M   'P 1'
#
loop_
_entity.id
_entity.type
_entity.pdbx_description
1 polymer ?
#
loop_
_entity_poly.entity_id
_entity_poly.type
_entity_poly.pdbx_seq_one_letter_code
_entity_poly.pdbx_strand_id
1 'polypeptide(L)'
;MDEYLVECPKCKQAAFVRTDKSYHYKDAKLTCYHCHFVEKRSERIRYQVIVKRNCDNCGNAIEEHIPNNNQKVSSILISCPHCGIVRTLQPRNEEYFIKYNSCGVSDPIFGLPLWLQCEVKGNAFWALNRRHLNEIQDYVSSTLRERLTTNYTTMVKKLPNFIKDRKNRAAILKAIGKLSVK
;
A
#
# COMPACT_ATOMS: atom_id res chain seq x y z
N MET A 1 -8.84 -5.78 13.06
CA MET A 1 -8.06 -6.46 12.02
C MET A 1 -8.53 -5.92 10.69
N ASP A 2 -7.63 -5.24 9.97
CA ASP A 2 -7.97 -4.74 8.64
C ASP A 2 -7.53 -5.79 7.61
N GLU A 3 -8.44 -6.13 6.72
CA GLU A 3 -8.21 -7.07 5.64
C GLU A 3 -8.41 -6.35 4.31
N TYR A 4 -7.47 -6.52 3.39
CA TYR A 4 -7.53 -6.00 2.03
C TYR A 4 -7.54 -7.17 1.06
N LEU A 5 -8.49 -7.17 0.12
CA LEU A 5 -8.56 -8.12 -0.97
C LEU A 5 -7.86 -7.52 -2.18
N VAL A 6 -6.76 -8.15 -2.61
CA VAL A 6 -5.87 -7.67 -3.65
C VAL A 6 -5.67 -8.72 -4.74
N GLU A 7 -5.17 -8.30 -5.89
CA GLU A 7 -4.70 -9.20 -6.93
C GLU A 7 -3.32 -9.78 -6.58
N CYS A 8 -3.18 -11.10 -6.66
CA CYS A 8 -1.93 -11.77 -6.40
C CYS A 8 -0.88 -11.40 -7.47
N PRO A 9 0.34 -10.99 -7.07
CA PRO A 9 1.39 -10.66 -8.03
C PRO A 9 1.90 -11.87 -8.84
N LYS A 10 1.68 -13.10 -8.37
CA LYS A 10 2.15 -14.34 -9.01
C LYS A 10 1.14 -14.97 -9.97
N CYS A 11 -0.10 -15.16 -9.51
CA CYS A 11 -1.12 -15.90 -10.27
C CYS A 11 -2.28 -15.02 -10.75
N LYS A 12 -2.28 -13.72 -10.42
CA LYS A 12 -3.33 -12.78 -10.83
C LYS A 12 -4.74 -13.12 -10.32
N GLN A 13 -4.84 -14.03 -9.34
CA GLN A 13 -6.08 -14.37 -8.63
C GLN A 13 -6.22 -13.58 -7.32
N ALA A 14 -7.38 -13.68 -6.68
CA ALA A 14 -7.65 -13.06 -5.40
C ALA A 14 -6.63 -13.49 -4.31
N ALA A 15 -6.11 -12.52 -3.57
CA ALA A 15 -5.25 -12.69 -2.42
C ALA A 15 -5.64 -11.74 -1.30
N PHE A 16 -5.24 -12.05 -0.08
CA PHE A 16 -5.60 -11.33 1.13
C PHE A 16 -4.36 -10.73 1.76
N VAL A 17 -4.41 -9.44 2.05
CA VAL A 17 -3.45 -8.75 2.91
C VAL A 17 -4.09 -8.53 4.26
N ARG A 18 -3.51 -9.10 5.32
CA ARG A 18 -3.98 -8.99 6.69
C ARG A 18 -3.02 -8.15 7.53
N THR A 19 -3.58 -7.29 8.38
CA THR A 19 -2.82 -6.54 9.39
C THR A 19 -3.51 -6.60 10.75
N ASP A 20 -2.73 -6.84 11.80
CA ASP A 20 -3.21 -6.92 13.17
C ASP A 20 -3.56 -5.54 13.74
N LYS A 21 -2.87 -4.48 13.28
CA LYS A 21 -3.06 -3.10 13.75
C LYS A 21 -3.32 -2.14 12.60
N SER A 22 -4.30 -1.25 12.78
CA SER A 22 -4.79 -0.30 11.77
C SER A 22 -3.78 0.79 11.39
N TYR A 23 -2.78 1.03 12.24
CA TYR A 23 -1.81 2.12 12.07
C TYR A 23 -0.35 1.65 11.98
N HIS A 24 -0.09 0.35 12.16
CA HIS A 24 1.25 -0.22 12.09
C HIS A 24 1.27 -1.38 11.10
N TYR A 25 1.60 -1.08 9.84
CA TYR A 25 1.67 -2.07 8.77
C TYR A 25 2.84 -3.06 8.91
N LYS A 26 3.68 -2.96 9.96
CA LYS A 26 4.91 -3.75 10.11
C LYS A 26 4.67 -5.26 9.99
N ASP A 27 3.57 -5.74 10.53
CA ASP A 27 3.23 -7.15 10.58
C ASP A 27 2.31 -7.60 9.42
N ALA A 28 2.11 -6.72 8.42
CA ALA A 28 1.22 -7.03 7.32
C ALA A 28 1.73 -8.22 6.49
N LYS A 29 0.82 -9.14 6.20
CA LYS A 29 1.12 -10.39 5.49
C LYS A 29 0.17 -10.54 4.30
N LEU A 30 0.76 -10.74 3.12
CA LEU A 30 0.06 -11.15 1.92
C LEU A 30 -0.06 -12.68 1.89
N THR A 31 -1.25 -13.18 1.59
CA THR A 31 -1.55 -14.61 1.47
C THR A 31 -2.46 -14.86 0.28
N CYS A 32 -2.04 -15.72 -0.64
CA CYS A 32 -2.84 -16.17 -1.76
C CYS A 32 -3.24 -17.64 -1.55
N TYR A 33 -4.53 -17.95 -1.60
CA TYR A 33 -5.02 -19.33 -1.45
C TYR A 33 -5.03 -20.13 -2.77
N HIS A 34 -4.80 -19.47 -3.91
CA HIS A 34 -4.77 -20.15 -5.21
C HIS A 34 -3.39 -20.74 -5.52
N CYS A 35 -2.31 -19.98 -5.30
CA CYS A 35 -0.93 -20.42 -5.56
C CYS A 35 -0.11 -20.62 -4.29
N HIS A 36 -0.73 -20.51 -3.12
CA HIS A 36 -0.08 -20.59 -1.80
C HIS A 36 1.06 -19.59 -1.58
N PHE A 37 1.11 -18.51 -2.37
CA PHE A 37 2.09 -17.45 -2.20
C PHE A 37 1.86 -16.71 -0.89
N VAL A 38 2.93 -16.58 -0.11
CA VAL A 38 2.94 -15.86 1.16
C VAL A 38 4.12 -14.91 1.15
N GLU A 39 3.90 -13.66 1.53
CA GLU A 39 4.94 -12.65 1.60
C GLU A 39 4.68 -11.72 2.79
N LYS A 40 5.71 -11.46 3.58
CA LYS A 40 5.62 -10.51 4.70
C LYS A 40 6.10 -9.14 4.26
N ARG A 41 5.52 -8.08 4.83
CA ARG A 41 5.99 -6.71 4.58
C ARG A 41 7.48 -6.55 4.93
N SER A 42 7.94 -7.22 5.98
CA SER A 42 9.35 -7.19 6.43
C SER A 42 10.35 -7.63 5.35
N GLU A 43 9.96 -8.53 4.45
CA GLU A 43 10.85 -9.08 3.40
C GLU A 43 11.16 -8.06 2.30
N ARG A 44 10.36 -7.00 2.20
CA ARG A 44 10.51 -5.90 1.22
C ARG A 44 11.01 -4.60 1.82
N ILE A 45 11.41 -4.64 3.09
CA ILE A 45 12.12 -3.53 3.70
C ILE A 45 13.51 -3.46 3.07
N ARG A 46 13.92 -2.26 2.68
CA ARG A 46 15.25 -1.94 2.17
C ARG A 46 15.81 -0.75 2.93
N TYR A 47 17.13 -0.67 2.94
CA TYR A 47 17.86 0.39 3.61
C TYR A 47 18.59 1.22 2.56
N GLN A 48 18.41 2.53 2.64
CA GLN A 48 19.25 3.50 1.96
C GLN A 48 20.37 3.88 2.93
N VAL A 49 21.59 3.59 2.53
CA VAL A 49 22.80 3.92 3.28
C VAL A 49 23.26 5.29 2.82
N ILE A 50 23.31 6.23 3.76
CA ILE A 50 23.66 7.63 3.51
C ILE A 50 24.90 7.97 4.34
N VAL A 51 25.93 8.45 3.66
CA VAL A 51 27.10 9.04 4.30
C VAL A 51 27.17 10.49 3.90
N LYS A 52 27.03 11.38 4.88
CA LYS A 52 27.11 12.84 4.70
C LYS A 52 27.98 13.41 5.79
N ARG A 53 29.27 13.60 5.50
CA ARG A 53 30.29 14.14 6.41
C ARG A 53 31.39 14.84 5.63
N ASN A 54 32.14 15.71 6.29
CA ASN A 54 33.34 16.29 5.72
C ASN A 54 34.52 15.33 5.91
N CYS A 55 35.45 15.33 4.96
CA CYS A 55 36.68 14.55 5.03
C CYS A 55 37.62 15.13 6.10
N ASP A 56 38.07 14.28 7.03
CA ASP A 56 39.01 14.68 8.08
C ASP A 56 40.38 15.15 7.53
N ASN A 57 40.74 14.75 6.31
CA ASN A 57 42.02 15.08 5.68
C ASN A 57 41.98 16.40 4.89
N CYS A 58 40.96 16.62 4.06
CA CYS A 58 40.91 17.77 3.15
C CYS A 58 39.72 18.70 3.37
N GLY A 59 38.87 18.45 4.37
CA GLY A 59 37.71 19.30 4.70
C GLY A 59 36.53 19.24 3.73
N ASN A 60 36.71 18.65 2.54
CA ASN A 60 35.66 18.56 1.52
C ASN A 60 34.52 17.62 1.93
N ALA A 61 33.30 17.94 1.50
CA ALA A 61 32.13 17.12 1.75
C ALA A 61 32.20 15.77 1.00
N ILE A 62 31.83 14.70 1.70
CA ILE A 62 31.61 13.36 1.18
C ILE A 62 30.12 13.09 1.32
N GLU A 63 29.45 12.91 0.18
CA GLU A 63 28.02 12.58 0.09
C GLU A 63 27.85 11.32 -0.77
N GLU A 64 27.58 10.19 -0.12
CA GLU A 64 27.38 8.90 -0.78
C GLU A 64 26.01 8.32 -0.39
N HIS A 65 25.28 7.88 -1.41
CA HIS A 65 23.95 7.28 -1.26
C HIS A 65 23.95 5.90 -1.91
N ILE A 66 23.86 4.86 -1.10
CA ILE A 66 23.81 3.47 -1.55
C ILE A 66 22.40 2.95 -1.28
N PRO A 67 21.53 2.87 -2.31
CA PRO A 67 20.17 2.38 -2.15
C PRO A 67 20.14 0.84 -2.08
N ASN A 68 18.96 0.32 -1.72
CA ASN A 68 18.57 -1.07 -1.95
C ASN A 68 19.29 -2.14 -1.12
N ASN A 69 19.78 -1.80 0.06
CA ASN A 69 20.39 -2.77 0.95
C ASN A 69 19.34 -3.61 1.67
N ASN A 70 19.54 -4.93 1.72
CA ASN A 70 18.62 -5.86 2.40
C ASN A 70 18.78 -5.84 3.93
N GLN A 71 19.88 -5.28 4.43
CA GLN A 71 20.22 -5.22 5.86
C GLN A 71 20.85 -3.86 6.19
N LYS A 72 20.84 -3.50 7.47
CA LYS A 72 21.51 -2.30 7.96
C LYS A 72 23.03 -2.47 7.85
N VAL A 73 23.70 -1.46 7.31
CA VAL A 73 25.16 -1.44 7.21
C VAL A 73 25.72 -0.70 8.42
N SER A 74 26.54 -1.37 9.22
CA SER A 74 27.17 -0.77 10.42
C SER A 74 28.41 0.05 10.09
N SER A 75 29.16 -0.36 9.08
CA SER A 75 30.41 0.25 8.66
C SER A 75 30.60 0.11 7.15
N ILE A 76 31.11 1.16 6.52
CA ILE A 76 31.40 1.17 5.09
C ILE A 76 32.74 1.86 4.81
N LEU A 77 33.50 1.31 3.88
CA LEU A 77 34.72 1.92 3.36
C LEU A 77 34.36 2.89 2.25
N ILE A 78 34.72 4.16 2.40
CA ILE A 78 34.51 5.21 1.40
C ILE A 78 35.83 5.89 1.11
N SER A 79 36.08 6.12 -0.18
CA SER A 79 37.19 6.94 -0.65
C SER A 79 36.73 8.39 -0.80
N CYS A 80 37.52 9.33 -0.28
CA CYS A 80 37.27 10.74 -0.54
C CYS A 80 37.47 11.02 -2.06
N PRO A 81 36.48 11.62 -2.75
CA PRO A 81 36.62 11.92 -4.18
C PRO A 81 37.69 12.97 -4.49
N HIS A 82 38.12 13.75 -3.49
CA HIS A 82 39.09 14.82 -3.68
C HIS A 82 40.53 14.44 -3.31
N CYS A 83 40.74 13.75 -2.19
CA CYS A 83 42.10 13.39 -1.74
C CYS A 83 42.42 11.89 -1.83
N GLY A 84 41.44 11.06 -2.25
CA GLY A 84 41.64 9.61 -2.42
C GLY A 84 41.81 8.82 -1.12
N ILE A 85 41.74 9.48 0.05
CA ILE A 85 41.90 8.79 1.32
C ILE A 85 40.69 7.86 1.58
N VAL A 86 40.98 6.62 1.93
CA VAL A 86 39.97 5.63 2.29
C VAL A 86 39.77 5.63 3.80
N ARG A 87 38.51 5.69 4.23
CA ARG A 87 38.12 5.65 5.64
C ARG A 87 36.92 4.73 5.84
N THR A 88 36.90 4.08 7.00
CA THR A 88 35.74 3.32 7.47
C THR A 88 34.83 4.28 8.23
N LEU A 89 33.61 4.48 7.73
CA LEU A 89 32.63 5.40 8.29
C LEU A 89 31.39 4.62 8.75
N GLN A 90 30.72 5.14 9.78
CA GLN A 90 29.40 4.66 10.19
C GLN A 90 28.33 5.40 9.39
N PRO A 91 27.58 4.71 8.51
CA PRO A 91 26.56 5.36 7.71
C PRO A 91 25.24 5.52 8.49
N ARG A 92 24.43 6.47 8.05
CA ARG A 92 23.02 6.55 8.44
C ARG A 92 22.23 5.57 7.58
N ASN A 93 21.44 4.71 8.22
CA ASN A 93 20.55 3.77 7.53
C ASN A 93 19.13 4.32 7.57
N GLU A 94 18.57 4.66 6.41
CA GLU A 94 17.18 5.06 6.28
C GLU A 94 16.35 3.92 5.72
N GLU A 95 15.31 3.52 6.46
CA GLU A 95 14.44 2.41 6.08
C GLU A 95 13.38 2.90 5.08
N TYR A 96 13.21 2.18 3.98
CA TYR A 96 12.12 2.38 3.04
C TYR A 96 11.53 1.05 2.58
N PHE A 97 10.31 1.08 2.06
CA PHE A 97 9.57 -0.11 1.64
C PHE A 97 9.34 -0.11 0.14
N ILE A 98 9.65 -1.22 -0.53
CA ILE A 98 9.40 -1.39 -1.96
C ILE A 98 7.99 -1.92 -2.18
N LYS A 99 7.16 -1.09 -2.83
CA LYS A 99 5.81 -1.44 -3.28
C LYS A 99 5.86 -2.18 -4.63
N TYR A 100 4.88 -3.02 -4.88
CA TYR A 100 4.51 -3.43 -6.23
C TYR A 100 3.91 -2.19 -6.91
N ASN A 101 4.60 -1.59 -7.88
CA ASN A 101 4.05 -0.43 -8.61
C ASN A 101 2.96 -0.92 -9.57
N SER A 102 1.71 -0.94 -9.10
CA SER A 102 0.57 -1.42 -9.87
C SER A 102 -0.28 -0.26 -10.41
N CYS A 103 -0.92 -0.47 -11.57
CA CYS A 103 -1.84 0.51 -12.14
C CYS A 103 -3.21 0.46 -11.43
N GLY A 104 -3.85 1.62 -11.29
CA GLY A 104 -5.19 1.73 -10.71
C GLY A 104 -5.18 1.87 -9.18
N VAL A 105 -6.29 1.50 -8.54
CA VAL A 105 -6.44 1.67 -7.09
C VAL A 105 -5.74 0.53 -6.38
N SER A 106 -4.73 0.90 -5.59
CA SER A 106 -3.83 -0.06 -4.96
C SER A 106 -3.96 -0.04 -3.44
N ASP A 107 -3.62 -1.15 -2.81
CA ASP A 107 -3.58 -1.26 -1.37
C ASP A 107 -2.44 -0.40 -0.78
N PRO A 108 -2.62 0.20 0.40
CA PRO A 108 -1.63 1.10 0.97
C PRO A 108 -0.35 0.39 1.43
N ILE A 109 -0.42 -0.93 1.64
CA ILE A 109 0.63 -1.73 2.24
C ILE A 109 1.60 -2.18 1.16
N PHE A 110 1.19 -3.07 0.25
CA PHE A 110 2.03 -3.67 -0.78
C PHE A 110 1.99 -2.92 -2.11
N GLY A 111 1.01 -2.04 -2.35
CA GLY A 111 0.82 -1.38 -3.64
C GLY A 111 0.20 -2.29 -4.71
N LEU A 112 -0.39 -3.42 -4.31
CA LEU A 112 -1.09 -4.32 -5.21
C LEU A 112 -2.47 -3.77 -5.59
N PRO A 113 -2.97 -4.05 -6.79
CA PRO A 113 -4.29 -3.59 -7.20
C PRO A 113 -5.36 -4.26 -6.32
N LEU A 114 -6.39 -3.51 -5.93
CA LEU A 114 -7.53 -4.07 -5.20
C LEU A 114 -8.27 -5.07 -6.10
N TRP A 115 -8.69 -6.22 -5.55
CA TRP A 115 -9.43 -7.24 -6.31
C TRP A 115 -10.83 -6.75 -6.70
N LEU A 116 -11.46 -6.05 -5.76
CA LEU A 116 -12.81 -5.49 -5.88
C LEU A 116 -12.72 -4.08 -6.44
N GLN A 117 -12.35 -3.94 -7.71
CA GLN A 117 -12.37 -2.68 -8.42
C GLN A 117 -12.97 -2.83 -9.83
N CYS A 118 -13.67 -1.81 -10.30
CA CYS A 118 -14.21 -1.72 -11.65
C CYS A 118 -14.43 -0.27 -12.07
N GLU A 119 -14.62 -0.04 -13.36
CA GLU A 119 -15.02 1.27 -13.86
C GLU A 119 -16.56 1.39 -13.93
N VAL A 120 -17.09 2.51 -13.44
CA VAL A 120 -18.51 2.87 -13.52
C VAL A 120 -18.61 4.28 -14.09
N LYS A 121 -19.06 4.39 -15.35
CA LYS A 121 -19.23 5.68 -16.05
C LYS A 121 -17.97 6.56 -15.98
N GLY A 122 -16.79 6.03 -16.32
CA GLY A 122 -15.53 6.77 -16.26
C GLY A 122 -14.95 6.99 -14.86
N ASN A 123 -15.58 6.47 -13.81
CA ASN A 123 -15.10 6.60 -12.43
C ASN A 123 -14.65 5.24 -11.89
N ALA A 124 -13.52 5.20 -11.18
CA ALA A 124 -13.05 3.99 -10.51
C ALA A 124 -13.89 3.72 -9.25
N PHE A 125 -14.64 2.63 -9.27
CA PHE A 125 -15.34 2.07 -8.11
C PHE A 125 -14.48 0.96 -7.52
N TRP A 126 -14.30 0.97 -6.19
CA TRP A 126 -13.49 -0.02 -5.51
C TRP A 126 -13.94 -0.24 -4.07
N ALA A 127 -13.62 -1.41 -3.53
CA ALA A 127 -13.80 -1.76 -2.12
C ALA A 127 -12.54 -2.44 -1.58
N LEU A 128 -12.31 -2.32 -0.27
CA LEU A 128 -11.12 -2.87 0.39
C LEU A 128 -11.29 -4.37 0.63
N ASN A 129 -12.48 -4.79 1.02
CA ASN A 129 -12.86 -6.17 1.28
C ASN A 129 -14.37 -6.34 1.04
N ARG A 130 -14.85 -7.58 1.17
CA ARG A 130 -16.27 -7.91 0.98
C ARG A 130 -17.19 -7.18 1.98
N ARG A 131 -16.74 -6.97 3.22
CA ARG A 131 -17.50 -6.21 4.22
C ARG A 131 -17.72 -4.77 3.75
N HIS A 132 -16.66 -4.10 3.29
CA HIS A 132 -16.75 -2.75 2.74
C HIS A 132 -17.65 -2.69 1.50
N LEU A 133 -17.59 -3.71 0.63
CA LEU A 133 -18.49 -3.79 -0.53
C LEU A 133 -19.96 -3.88 -0.11
N ASN A 134 -20.28 -4.70 0.90
CA ASN A 134 -21.63 -4.84 1.44
C ASN A 134 -22.11 -3.54 2.11
N GLU A 135 -21.25 -2.87 2.89
CA GLU A 135 -21.59 -1.56 3.49
C GLU A 135 -21.96 -0.52 2.43
N ILE A 136 -21.24 -0.50 1.30
CA ILE A 136 -21.59 0.37 0.16
C ILE A 136 -22.91 -0.09 -0.46
N GLN A 137 -23.12 -1.40 -0.63
CA GLN A 137 -24.35 -1.94 -1.18
C GLN A 137 -25.57 -1.52 -0.35
N ASP A 138 -25.52 -1.72 0.96
CA ASP A 138 -26.58 -1.38 1.92
C ASP A 138 -26.91 0.10 1.89
N TYR A 139 -25.87 0.95 1.81
CA TYR A 139 -26.03 2.39 1.68
C TYR A 139 -26.73 2.78 0.36
N VAL A 140 -26.31 2.20 -0.76
CA VAL A 140 -26.85 2.51 -2.08
C VAL A 140 -28.27 1.95 -2.23
N SER A 141 -28.60 0.81 -1.60
CA SER A 141 -29.93 0.21 -1.61
C SER A 141 -30.91 0.87 -0.66
N SER A 142 -30.46 1.50 0.43
CA SER A 142 -31.38 2.22 1.32
C SER A 142 -31.98 3.43 0.60
N THR A 143 -33.31 3.45 0.46
CA THR A 143 -34.05 4.44 -0.34
C THR A 143 -34.26 5.78 0.40
N LEU A 144 -33.94 5.82 1.70
CA LEU A 144 -34.10 6.98 2.59
C LEU A 144 -32.89 7.08 3.52
N ARG A 145 -32.40 8.30 3.74
CA ARG A 145 -31.39 8.62 4.77
C ARG A 145 -32.03 8.48 6.15
N GLU A 146 -32.42 7.28 6.53
CA GLU A 146 -32.50 6.97 7.95
C GLU A 146 -31.13 7.29 8.54
N ARG A 147 -31.14 7.96 9.68
CA ARG A 147 -29.97 8.44 10.40
C ARG A 147 -29.22 7.20 10.91
N LEU A 148 -28.55 6.51 9.99
CA LEU A 148 -27.76 5.33 10.24
C LEU A 148 -26.70 5.71 11.27
N THR A 149 -26.59 4.84 12.27
CA THR A 149 -25.84 4.99 13.50
C THR A 149 -24.46 5.63 13.31
N THR A 150 -23.97 6.32 14.35
CA THR A 150 -22.77 7.17 14.40
C THR A 150 -21.54 6.62 13.65
N ASN A 151 -21.39 5.30 13.56
CA ASN A 151 -20.31 4.59 12.87
C ASN A 151 -20.37 4.64 11.32
N TYR A 152 -21.55 4.68 10.71
CA TYR A 152 -21.69 4.76 9.24
C TYR A 152 -21.32 6.14 8.69
N THR A 153 -21.40 7.17 9.53
CA THR A 153 -21.25 8.57 9.14
C THR A 153 -19.86 8.91 8.60
N THR A 154 -18.80 8.27 9.11
CA THR A 154 -17.42 8.61 8.74
C THR A 154 -17.02 8.03 7.39
N MET A 155 -17.44 6.80 7.09
CA MET A 155 -17.21 6.14 5.80
C MET A 155 -18.07 6.75 4.70
N VAL A 156 -19.37 6.92 4.93
CA VAL A 156 -20.31 7.49 3.94
C VAL A 156 -19.95 8.93 3.57
N LYS A 157 -19.49 9.75 4.53
CA LYS A 157 -19.02 11.12 4.25
C LYS A 157 -17.83 11.13 3.29
N LYS A 158 -16.95 10.13 3.37
CA LYS A 158 -15.74 10.00 2.53
C LYS A 158 -16.03 9.36 1.17
N LEU A 159 -17.23 8.86 0.92
CA LEU A 159 -17.59 8.31 -0.38
C LEU A 159 -17.59 9.40 -1.47
N PRO A 160 -17.02 9.11 -2.65
CA PRO A 160 -17.11 9.96 -3.82
C PRO A 160 -18.56 10.33 -4.17
N ASN A 161 -18.76 11.55 -4.68
CA ASN A 161 -20.10 12.05 -5.03
C ASN A 161 -20.80 11.19 -6.08
N PHE A 162 -20.07 10.56 -7.01
CA PHE A 162 -20.67 9.69 -8.02
C PHE A 162 -21.37 8.47 -7.41
N ILE A 163 -20.92 7.99 -6.24
CA ILE A 163 -21.53 6.87 -5.51
C ILE A 163 -22.82 7.31 -4.81
N LYS A 164 -22.84 8.56 -4.33
CA LYS A 164 -23.97 9.16 -3.61
C LYS A 164 -25.09 9.65 -4.54
N ASP A 165 -24.78 9.83 -5.84
CA ASP A 165 -25.76 10.30 -6.81
C ASP A 165 -26.82 9.22 -7.12
N ARG A 166 -28.09 9.56 -6.92
CA ARG A 166 -29.24 8.71 -7.21
C ARG A 166 -29.25 8.22 -8.67
N LYS A 167 -28.76 9.03 -9.63
CA LYS A 167 -28.70 8.66 -11.06
C LYS A 167 -27.75 7.50 -11.35
N ASN A 168 -26.81 7.24 -10.45
CA ASN A 168 -25.81 6.17 -10.61
C ASN A 168 -26.16 4.91 -9.81
N ARG A 169 -27.19 4.94 -8.95
CA ARG A 169 -27.60 3.83 -8.07
C ARG A 169 -27.74 2.51 -8.82
N ALA A 170 -28.49 2.47 -9.93
CA ALA A 170 -28.67 1.24 -10.70
C ALA A 170 -27.36 0.71 -11.30
N ALA A 171 -26.49 1.61 -11.79
CA ALA A 171 -25.19 1.24 -12.36
C ALA A 171 -24.23 0.70 -11.28
N ILE A 172 -24.23 1.32 -10.09
CA ILE A 172 -23.41 0.90 -8.96
C ILE A 172 -23.87 -0.45 -8.42
N LEU A 173 -25.17 -0.66 -8.24
CA LEU A 173 -25.70 -1.96 -7.80
C LEU A 173 -25.37 -3.08 -8.80
N LYS A 174 -25.42 -2.79 -10.11
CA LYS A 174 -24.98 -3.73 -11.15
C LYS A 174 -23.47 -4.03 -11.06
N ALA A 175 -22.66 -3.01 -10.78
CA ALA A 175 -21.22 -3.17 -10.59
C ALA A 175 -20.88 -3.99 -9.34
N ILE A 176 -21.54 -3.71 -8.22
CA ILE A 176 -21.42 -4.48 -6.98
C ILE A 176 -21.80 -5.94 -7.23
N GLY A 177 -22.92 -6.21 -7.90
CA GLY A 177 -23.34 -7.57 -8.24
C GLY A 177 -22.27 -8.35 -9.03
N LYS A 178 -21.58 -7.69 -9.98
CA LYS A 178 -20.45 -8.31 -10.69
C LYS A 178 -19.25 -8.59 -9.78
N LEU A 179 -18.93 -7.67 -8.88
CA LEU A 179 -17.81 -7.80 -7.94
C LEU A 179 -18.07 -8.84 -6.84
N SER A 180 -19.33 -9.04 -6.44
CA SER A 180 -19.72 -10.03 -5.44
C SER A 180 -19.55 -11.48 -5.92
N VAL A 181 -19.61 -11.71 -7.24
CA VAL A 181 -19.42 -13.03 -7.87
C VAL A 181 -17.92 -13.34 -8.11
N LYS A 182 -17.05 -12.35 -7.89
CA LYS A 182 -15.61 -12.42 -8.11
C LYS A 182 -14.85 -12.91 -6.86
#